data_AF-A0AAJ5WBS0-F1
#
_entry.id   AF-A0AAJ5WBS0-F1
#
_cell.length_a   1.000
_cell.length_b   1.000
_cell.length_c   1.000
_cell.angle_alpha   90.00
_cell.angle_beta   90.00
_cell.angle_gamma   90.00
#
_symmetry.space_group_name_H-M   'P 1'
#
loop_
_entity.id
_entity.type
_entity.pdbx_description
1 polymer ?
#
loop_
_entity_poly.entity_id
_entity_poly.type
_entity_poly.pdbx_seq_one_letter_code
_entity_poly.pdbx_strand_id
1 'polypeptide(L)'
;MMNLFKRRKSYQITDPVKEQPVKRWLSGYQRRLADWLNIQSEKISLRTKKVVLIGIYLFSLAYIIGLVIGSIRYKIPGMNNIIRPVVVNPGAKDSKEAIRDNILMFRNYMDSLSATHSGRRQRDSILKHHPGLMDSIARLEQLINHNK
;
A
#
# COMPACT_ATOMS: atom_id res chain seq x y z
N MET A 1 -9.04 37.37 35.84
CA MET A 1 -8.06 36.91 34.82
C MET A 1 -8.02 35.39 34.85
N MET A 2 -8.51 34.74 33.79
CA MET A 2 -8.77 33.30 33.76
C MET A 2 -7.55 32.51 33.26
N ASN A 3 -6.95 31.70 34.13
CA ASN A 3 -5.89 30.76 33.81
C ASN A 3 -6.46 29.59 32.99
N LEU A 4 -6.34 29.67 31.67
CA LEU A 4 -6.95 28.71 30.72
C LEU A 4 -6.02 27.59 30.22
N PHE A 5 -4.85 27.38 30.83
CA PHE A 5 -3.94 26.30 30.43
C PHE A 5 -3.55 25.41 31.61
N LYS A 6 -4.50 24.56 32.03
CA LYS A 6 -4.18 23.37 32.83
C LYS A 6 -3.46 22.39 31.89
N ARG A 7 -2.13 22.22 32.05
CA ARG A 7 -1.34 21.17 31.39
C ARG A 7 -2.02 19.81 31.63
N ARG A 8 -2.62 19.22 30.58
CA ARG A 8 -3.05 17.82 30.62
C ARG A 8 -1.79 16.95 30.69
N LYS A 9 -1.67 16.11 31.71
CA LYS A 9 -0.67 15.03 31.76
C LYS A 9 -0.91 14.13 30.55
N SER A 10 0.11 13.96 29.72
CA SER A 10 0.09 13.01 28.60
C SER A 10 -0.09 11.60 29.15
N TYR A 11 -1.17 10.95 28.74
CA TYR A 11 -1.41 9.53 28.96
C TYR A 11 -0.33 8.75 28.19
N GLN A 12 0.64 8.17 28.91
CA GLN A 12 1.60 7.24 28.31
C GLN A 12 0.91 5.88 28.16
N ILE A 13 0.60 5.53 26.92
CA ILE A 13 0.22 4.16 26.54
C ILE A 13 1.52 3.35 26.54
N THR A 14 1.80 2.66 27.63
CA THR A 14 2.85 1.63 27.68
C THR A 14 2.28 0.32 27.14
N ASP A 15 2.34 0.14 25.83
CA ASP A 15 2.26 -1.20 25.24
C ASP A 15 3.66 -1.83 25.25
N PRO A 16 3.86 -3.08 25.70
CA PRO A 16 5.16 -3.75 25.65
C PRO A 16 5.42 -4.28 24.25
N VAL A 17 5.43 -3.41 23.23
CA VAL A 17 5.84 -3.77 21.88
C VAL A 17 7.34 -3.55 21.79
N LYS A 18 8.08 -4.66 21.76
CA LYS A 18 9.52 -4.79 21.48
C LYS A 18 10.00 -3.66 20.56
N GLU A 19 10.52 -2.60 21.16
CA GLU A 19 10.79 -1.35 20.44
C GLU A 19 11.92 -1.59 19.45
N GLN A 20 11.59 -1.52 18.15
CA GLN A 20 12.60 -1.59 17.11
C GLN A 20 13.63 -0.48 17.35
N PRO A 21 14.94 -0.78 17.23
CA PRO A 21 16.01 0.18 17.54
C PRO A 21 15.89 1.49 16.75
N VAL A 22 15.27 1.43 15.56
CA VAL A 22 14.97 2.56 14.69
C VAL A 22 14.02 3.57 15.35
N LYS A 23 13.00 3.11 16.10
CA LYS A 23 12.04 4.01 16.78
C LYS A 23 12.69 4.79 17.92
N ARG A 24 13.61 4.16 18.67
CA ARG A 24 14.39 4.82 19.73
C ARG A 24 15.37 5.85 19.18
N TRP A 25 16.00 5.53 18.05
CA TRP A 25 16.91 6.45 17.38
C TRP A 25 16.16 7.67 16.82
N LEU A 26 15.02 7.45 16.16
CA LEU A 26 14.18 8.51 15.62
C LEU A 26 13.63 9.42 16.72
N SER A 27 13.16 8.86 17.84
CA SER A 27 12.66 9.66 18.96
C SER A 27 13.75 10.46 19.66
N GLY A 28 14.97 9.92 19.76
CA GLY A 28 16.14 10.66 20.25
C GLY A 28 16.51 11.84 19.35
N TYR A 29 16.48 11.63 18.03
CA TYR A 29 16.73 12.69 17.05
C TYR A 29 15.64 13.77 17.09
N GLN A 30 14.36 13.37 17.12
CA GLN A 30 13.23 14.29 17.28
C GLN A 30 13.34 15.11 18.57
N ARG A 31 13.79 14.50 19.68
CA ARG A 31 13.94 15.20 20.95
C ARG A 31 15.07 16.22 20.92
N ARG A 32 16.23 15.88 20.34
CA ARG A 32 17.33 16.83 20.13
C ARG A 32 16.92 18.01 19.25
N LEU A 33 16.17 17.75 18.19
CA LEU A 33 15.62 18.81 17.34
C LEU A 33 14.62 19.68 18.09
N ALA A 34 13.73 19.07 18.89
CA ALA A 34 12.76 19.81 19.70
C ALA A 34 13.45 20.69 20.74
N ASP A 35 14.47 20.17 21.43
CA ASP A 35 15.25 20.93 22.42
C ASP A 35 16.01 22.08 21.74
N TRP A 36 16.65 21.83 20.60
CA TRP A 36 17.32 22.86 19.82
C TRP A 36 16.35 23.95 19.34
N LEU A 37 15.21 23.55 18.77
CA LEU A 37 14.15 24.47 18.34
C LEU A 37 13.59 25.26 19.52
N ASN A 38 13.44 24.65 20.69
CA ASN A 38 12.93 25.33 21.88
C ASN A 38 13.91 26.42 22.32
N ILE A 39 15.22 26.11 22.41
CA ILE A 39 16.28 27.08 22.72
C ILE A 39 16.29 28.23 21.72
N GLN A 40 16.17 27.95 20.42
CA GLN A 40 16.11 29.01 19.41
C GLN A 40 14.82 29.83 19.53
N SER A 41 13.68 29.18 19.83
CA SER A 41 12.40 29.86 19.98
C SER A 41 12.37 30.77 21.21
N GLU A 42 13.04 30.41 22.30
CA GLU A 42 13.11 31.23 23.52
C GLU A 42 13.90 32.53 23.30
N LYS A 43 14.90 32.52 22.41
CA LYS A 43 15.67 33.71 22.02
C LYS A 43 14.87 34.73 21.21
N ILE A 44 13.73 34.33 20.64
CA ILE A 44 12.91 35.20 19.79
C ILE A 44 11.90 35.96 20.64
N SER A 45 11.85 37.28 20.47
CA SER A 45 10.89 38.15 21.16
C SER A 45 9.43 37.80 20.84
N LEU A 46 8.52 38.00 21.79
CA LEU A 46 7.08 37.75 21.60
C LEU A 46 6.48 38.58 20.45
N ARG A 47 7.03 39.77 20.17
CA ARG A 47 6.58 40.64 19.07
C ARG A 47 6.95 40.02 17.73
N THR A 48 8.20 39.56 17.59
CA THR A 48 8.69 38.88 16.39
C THR A 48 7.90 37.59 16.13
N LYS A 49 7.61 36.79 17.17
CA LYS A 49 6.77 35.58 17.02
C LYS A 49 5.40 35.90 16.44
N LYS A 50 4.73 36.95 16.93
CA LYS A 50 3.41 37.37 16.41
C LYS A 50 3.50 37.80 14.95
N VAL A 51 4.49 38.60 14.59
CA VAL A 51 4.69 39.06 13.21
C VAL A 51 4.95 37.89 12.27
N VAL A 52 5.83 36.96 12.65
CA VAL A 52 6.13 35.76 11.86
C VAL A 52 4.87 34.90 11.67
N LEU A 53 4.08 34.73 12.72
CA LEU A 53 2.86 33.91 12.67
C LEU A 53 1.80 34.54 11.74
N ILE A 54 1.62 35.86 11.81
CA ILE A 54 0.75 36.61 10.90
C ILE A 54 1.29 36.52 9.46
N GLY A 55 2.61 36.65 9.27
CA GLY A 55 3.23 36.53 7.96
C GLY A 55 3.03 35.16 7.31
N ILE A 56 3.25 34.08 8.07
CA ILE A 56 3.00 32.71 7.61
C ILE A 56 1.52 32.52 7.27
N TYR A 57 0.61 33.02 8.11
CA TYR A 57 -0.82 32.93 7.85
C TYR A 57 -1.20 33.62 6.53
N LEU A 58 -0.76 34.86 6.32
CA LEU A 58 -1.03 35.60 5.08
C LEU A 58 -0.40 34.92 3.86
N PHE A 59 0.83 34.41 3.98
CA PHE A 59 1.49 33.70 2.90
C PHE A 59 0.76 32.40 2.55
N SER A 60 0.32 31.63 3.55
CA SER A 60 -0.44 30.40 3.33
C SER A 60 -1.79 30.67 2.66
N LEU A 61 -2.46 31.75 3.04
CA LEU A 61 -3.71 32.17 2.43
C LEU A 61 -3.51 32.57 0.96
N ALA A 62 -2.49 33.38 0.67
CA ALA A 62 -2.14 33.78 -0.68
C ALA A 62 -1.75 32.57 -1.56
N TYR A 63 -1.02 31.60 -0.99
CA TYR A 63 -0.65 30.38 -1.69
C TYR A 63 -1.86 29.54 -2.07
N ILE A 64 -2.81 29.34 -1.15
CA ILE A 64 -4.06 28.59 -1.43
C ILE A 64 -4.87 29.30 -2.51
N ILE A 65 -5.03 30.63 -2.42
CA ILE A 65 -5.74 31.42 -3.44
C ILE A 65 -5.05 31.26 -4.80
N GLY A 66 -3.71 31.32 -4.84
CA GLY A 66 -2.92 31.10 -6.04
C GLY A 66 -3.13 29.71 -6.65
N LEU A 67 -3.17 28.65 -5.82
CA LEU A 67 -3.48 27.29 -6.27
C LEU A 67 -4.87 27.17 -6.86
N VAL A 68 -5.88 27.80 -6.25
CA VAL A 68 -7.27 27.79 -6.77
C VAL A 68 -7.35 28.48 -8.12
N ILE A 69 -6.76 29.67 -8.26
CA ILE A 69 -6.71 30.40 -9.53
C ILE A 69 -5.98 29.59 -10.60
N GLY A 70 -4.84 28.98 -10.24
CA GLY A 70 -4.10 28.08 -11.12
C GLY A 70 -4.96 26.91 -11.57
N SER A 71 -5.61 26.23 -10.63
CA SER A 71 -6.45 25.05 -10.89
C SER A 71 -7.61 25.34 -11.83
N ILE A 72 -8.22 26.53 -11.78
CA ILE A 72 -9.31 26.90 -12.70
C ILE A 72 -8.79 27.07 -14.13
N ARG A 73 -7.53 27.51 -14.30
CA ARG A 73 -6.91 27.72 -15.62
C ARG A 73 -6.25 26.47 -16.20
N TYR A 74 -5.95 25.48 -15.37
CA TYR A 74 -5.44 24.19 -15.83
C TYR A 74 -6.57 23.38 -16.47
N LYS A 75 -6.56 23.32 -17.80
CA LYS A 75 -7.25 22.24 -18.51
C LYS A 75 -6.54 20.95 -18.15
N ILE A 76 -7.20 20.10 -17.35
CA ILE A 76 -6.73 18.72 -17.14
C ILE A 76 -6.59 18.12 -18.53
N PRO A 77 -5.39 17.67 -18.94
CA PRO A 77 -5.26 16.97 -20.21
C PRO A 77 -6.23 15.79 -20.14
N GLY A 78 -7.15 15.73 -21.11
CA GLY A 78 -8.16 14.69 -21.14
C GLY A 78 -7.48 13.35 -20.92
N MET A 79 -7.91 12.62 -19.88
CA MET A 79 -7.49 11.24 -19.70
C MET A 79 -8.00 10.49 -20.92
N ASN A 80 -7.12 10.32 -21.90
CA ASN A 80 -7.36 9.37 -22.96
C ASN A 80 -7.62 8.04 -22.26
N ASN A 81 -8.74 7.40 -22.58
CA ASN A 81 -9.04 6.07 -22.07
C ASN A 81 -7.77 5.22 -22.23
N ILE A 82 -7.39 4.53 -21.16
CA ILE A 82 -6.31 3.54 -21.23
C ILE A 82 -6.82 2.47 -22.20
N ILE A 83 -6.45 2.60 -23.47
CA ILE A 83 -6.72 1.61 -24.50
C ILE A 83 -5.88 0.40 -24.08
N ARG A 84 -6.54 -0.60 -23.48
CA ARG A 84 -5.90 -1.90 -23.30
C ARG A 84 -5.57 -2.39 -24.71
N PRO A 85 -4.29 -2.69 -25.02
CA PRO A 85 -3.98 -3.32 -26.28
C PRO A 85 -4.77 -4.63 -26.32
N VAL A 86 -5.66 -4.76 -27.31
CA VAL A 86 -6.26 -6.04 -27.63
C VAL A 86 -5.10 -6.90 -28.10
N VAL A 87 -4.66 -7.82 -27.25
CA VAL A 87 -3.78 -8.90 -27.67
C VAL A 87 -4.61 -9.77 -28.60
N VAL A 88 -4.65 -9.42 -29.88
CA VAL A 88 -5.18 -10.29 -30.93
C VAL A 88 -4.16 -11.40 -31.08
N ASN A 89 -4.26 -12.41 -30.22
CA ASN A 89 -3.62 -13.70 -30.48
C ASN A 89 -4.47 -14.37 -31.57
N PRO A 90 -3.97 -14.56 -32.81
CA PRO A 90 -4.73 -15.14 -33.92
C PRO A 90 -5.02 -16.66 -33.74
N GLY A 91 -5.05 -17.14 -32.50
CA GLY A 91 -5.42 -18.50 -32.12
C GLY A 91 -6.00 -18.60 -30.70
N ALA A 92 -6.37 -17.48 -30.08
CA ALA A 92 -7.04 -17.51 -28.79
C ALA A 92 -8.48 -17.99 -28.98
N LYS A 93 -8.70 -19.29 -28.81
CA LYS A 93 -9.99 -19.78 -28.29
C LYS A 93 -10.36 -18.89 -27.11
N ASP A 94 -11.65 -18.57 -26.97
CA ASP A 94 -12.18 -17.74 -25.89
C ASP A 94 -11.40 -17.98 -24.60
N SER A 95 -10.83 -16.91 -24.03
CA SER A 95 -9.85 -16.97 -22.93
C SER A 95 -10.30 -17.92 -21.80
N LYS A 96 -11.61 -18.03 -21.56
CA LYS A 96 -12.20 -18.94 -20.58
C LYS A 96 -12.10 -20.43 -20.95
N GLU A 97 -12.32 -20.79 -22.22
CA GLU A 97 -12.22 -22.17 -22.70
C GLU A 97 -10.76 -22.64 -22.71
N ALA A 98 -9.84 -21.80 -23.16
CA ALA A 98 -8.41 -22.11 -23.14
C ALA A 98 -7.88 -22.32 -21.70
N ILE A 99 -8.33 -21.49 -20.75
CA ILE A 99 -7.98 -21.64 -19.33
C ILE A 99 -8.56 -22.95 -18.77
N ARG A 100 -9.80 -23.29 -19.13
CA ARG A 100 -10.44 -24.55 -18.72
C ARG A 100 -9.69 -25.77 -19.25
N ASP A 101 -9.32 -25.77 -20.52
CA ASP A 101 -8.56 -26.86 -21.15
C ASP A 101 -7.20 -27.06 -20.47
N ASN A 102 -6.51 -25.97 -20.13
CA ASN A 102 -5.23 -26.03 -19.42
C ASN A 102 -5.36 -26.61 -18.00
N ILE A 103 -6.43 -26.25 -17.27
CA ILE A 103 -6.68 -26.78 -15.92
C ILE A 103 -7.03 -28.27 -15.98
N LEU A 104 -7.87 -28.69 -16.94
CA LEU A 104 -8.21 -30.09 -17.15
C LEU A 104 -7.00 -30.91 -17.59
N MET A 105 -6.17 -30.38 -18.49
CA MET A 105 -4.93 -31.03 -18.91
C MET A 105 -3.96 -31.21 -17.73
N PHE A 106 -3.83 -30.20 -16.87
CA PHE A 106 -3.01 -30.30 -15.67
C PHE A 106 -3.54 -31.35 -14.68
N ARG A 107 -4.87 -31.40 -14.48
CA ARG A 107 -5.51 -32.42 -13.63
C ARG A 107 -5.23 -33.83 -14.14
N ASN A 108 -5.46 -34.05 -15.43
CA ASN A 108 -5.19 -35.34 -16.08
C ASN A 108 -3.71 -35.71 -16.03
N TYR A 109 -2.81 -34.74 -16.14
CA TYR A 109 -1.37 -34.97 -15.97
C TYR A 109 -1.05 -35.46 -14.55
N MET A 110 -1.55 -34.79 -13.51
CA MET A 110 -1.32 -35.21 -12.13
C MET A 110 -1.94 -36.58 -11.80
N ASP A 111 -3.09 -36.89 -12.40
CA ASP A 111 -3.75 -38.19 -12.27
C ASP A 111 -2.97 -39.29 -13.02
N SER A 112 -2.43 -39.01 -14.21
CA SER A 112 -1.57 -39.95 -14.95
C SER A 112 -0.25 -40.23 -14.23
N LEU A 113 0.34 -39.23 -13.57
CA LEU A 113 1.51 -39.42 -12.70
C LEU A 113 1.19 -40.36 -11.53
N SER A 114 -0.05 -40.41 -11.06
CA SER A 114 -0.44 -41.29 -9.94
C SER A 114 -0.55 -42.77 -10.33
N ALA A 115 -0.66 -43.08 -11.63
CA ALA A 115 -0.87 -44.42 -12.14
C ALA A 115 0.40 -45.30 -12.12
N THR A 116 1.59 -44.71 -12.17
CA THR A 116 2.86 -45.44 -12.22
C THR A 116 3.70 -45.22 -10.95
N HIS A 117 4.49 -46.21 -10.54
CA HIS A 117 5.33 -46.12 -9.35
C HIS A 117 6.41 -45.02 -9.48
N SER A 118 6.97 -44.84 -10.68
CA SER A 118 7.90 -43.75 -10.99
C SER A 118 7.20 -42.38 -11.04
N GLY A 119 5.98 -42.31 -11.58
CA GLY A 119 5.18 -41.09 -11.64
C GLY A 119 4.76 -40.58 -10.25
N ARG A 120 4.46 -41.49 -9.31
CA ARG A 120 4.12 -41.11 -7.93
C ARG A 120 5.26 -40.34 -7.25
N ARG A 121 6.52 -40.76 -7.48
CA ARG A 121 7.69 -40.04 -6.97
C ARG A 121 7.80 -38.63 -7.54
N GLN A 122 7.48 -38.45 -8.82
CA GLN A 122 7.46 -37.13 -9.45
C GLN A 122 6.33 -36.26 -8.91
N ARG A 123 5.12 -36.83 -8.76
CA ARG A 123 3.98 -36.16 -8.13
C ARG A 123 4.32 -35.68 -6.72
N ASP A 124 4.91 -36.53 -5.90
CA ASP A 124 5.26 -36.20 -4.52
C ASP A 124 6.33 -35.11 -4.47
N SER A 125 7.29 -35.12 -5.40
CA SER A 125 8.26 -34.03 -5.55
C SER A 125 7.59 -32.69 -5.89
N ILE A 126 6.65 -32.68 -6.83
CA ILE A 126 5.90 -31.47 -7.21
C ILE A 126 5.09 -30.93 -6.02
N LEU A 127 4.37 -31.81 -5.30
CA LEU A 127 3.57 -31.42 -4.14
C LEU A 127 4.41 -30.96 -2.95
N LYS A 128 5.65 -31.46 -2.81
CA LYS A 128 6.59 -31.00 -1.80
C LYS A 128 7.09 -29.59 -2.04
N HIS A 129 7.32 -29.20 -3.30
CA HIS A 129 7.75 -27.84 -3.66
C HIS A 129 6.58 -26.84 -3.70
N HIS A 130 5.36 -27.31 -3.98
CA HIS A 130 4.16 -26.47 -4.08
C HIS A 130 3.05 -26.98 -3.15
N PRO A 131 3.15 -26.73 -1.83
CA PRO A 131 2.10 -27.11 -0.89
C PRO A 131 0.81 -26.34 -1.21
N GLY A 132 -0.33 -27.05 -1.23
CA GLY A 132 -1.65 -26.45 -1.53
C GLY A 132 -1.98 -26.28 -3.02
N LEU A 133 -1.12 -26.76 -3.93
CA LEU A 133 -1.36 -26.71 -5.38
C LEU A 133 -2.70 -27.36 -5.78
N MET A 134 -3.00 -28.53 -5.22
CA MET A 134 -4.24 -29.25 -5.51
C MET A 134 -5.50 -28.51 -5.01
N ASP A 135 -5.43 -27.81 -3.89
CA ASP A 135 -6.55 -26.98 -3.38
C ASP A 135 -6.77 -25.77 -4.29
N SER A 136 -5.69 -25.13 -4.73
CA SER A 136 -5.77 -23.99 -5.66
C SER A 136 -6.40 -24.39 -6.99
N ILE A 137 -6.05 -25.55 -7.53
CA ILE A 137 -6.63 -26.08 -8.77
C ILE A 137 -8.11 -26.42 -8.58
N ALA A 138 -8.47 -27.07 -7.46
CA ALA A 138 -9.86 -27.39 -7.15
C ALA A 138 -10.74 -26.12 -7.06
N ARG A 139 -10.22 -25.03 -6.47
CA ARG A 139 -10.92 -23.73 -6.43
C ARG A 139 -11.07 -23.12 -7.82
N LEU A 140 -10.04 -23.18 -8.66
CA LEU A 140 -10.10 -22.68 -10.03
C LEU A 140 -11.14 -23.45 -10.86
N GLU A 141 -11.19 -24.77 -10.69
CA GLU A 141 -12.18 -25.63 -11.33
C GLU A 141 -13.61 -25.29 -10.90
N GLN A 142 -13.83 -25.06 -9.60
CA GLN A 142 -15.13 -24.60 -9.08
C GLN A 142 -15.55 -23.24 -9.66
N LEU A 143 -14.64 -22.27 -9.72
CA LEU A 143 -14.92 -20.93 -10.25
C LEU A 143 -15.29 -20.95 -11.73
N ILE A 144 -14.65 -21.82 -12.52
CA ILE A 144 -14.95 -21.97 -13.95
C ILE A 144 -16.28 -22.69 -14.15
N ASN A 145 -16.57 -23.73 -13.37
CA ASN A 145 -17.80 -24.50 -13.49
C ASN A 145 -19.05 -23.75 -12.96
N HIS A 146 -18.89 -22.86 -11.98
CA HIS A 146 -19.99 -22.06 -11.41
C HIS A 146 -20.39 -20.87 -12.30
N ASN A 147 -19.53 -20.43 -13.21
CA ASN A 147 -19.79 -19.28 -14.08
C ASN A 147 -20.34 -19.68 -15.46
N LYS A 148 -21.09 -20.79 -15.48
CA LYS A 148 -21.74 -21.41 -16.64
C LYS A 148 -23.25 -21.34 -16.46
#